data_AF-A0A3D2ICF4-F1
#
_entry.id   AF-A0A3D2ICF4-F1
#
_cell.length_a   1.000
_cell.length_b   1.000
_cell.length_c   1.000
_cell.angle_alpha   90.00
_cell.angle_beta   90.00
_cell.angle_gamma   90.00
#
_symmetry.space_group_name_H-M   'P 1'
#
loop_
_entity.id
_entity.type
_entity.pdbx_description
1 polymer ?
#
loop_
_entity_poly.entity_id
_entity_poly.type
_entity_poly.pdbx_seq_one_letter_code
_entity_poly.pdbx_strand_id
1 'polypeptide(L)' 'RLIRRMVEHFGTEVTKLKRIEYAGLNLKGVKVGRWRYLRQKEVNNIRELVKLETLDFKK' A
#
# COMPACT_ATOMS: atom_id res chain seq x y z
N ARG A 1 -8.69 -4.78 -11.67
CA ARG A 1 -9.31 -6.11 -11.95
C ARG A 1 -8.28 -7.22 -12.21
N LEU A 2 -6.96 -7.01 -12.06
CA LEU A 2 -5.95 -8.04 -12.38
C LEU A 2 -6.13 -9.33 -11.57
N ILE A 3 -6.13 -9.25 -10.24
CA ILE A 3 -6.28 -10.42 -9.35
C ILE A 3 -7.58 -11.18 -9.64
N ARG A 4 -8.69 -10.46 -9.88
CA ARG A 4 -9.98 -11.08 -10.24
C ARG A 4 -9.87 -11.91 -11.52
N ARG A 5 -9.28 -11.35 -12.59
CA ARG A 5 -9.03 -12.09 -13.85
C ARG A 5 -8.13 -13.31 -13.67
N MET A 6 -7.10 -13.21 -12.83
CA MET A 6 -6.21 -14.33 -12.55
C MET A 6 -6.96 -15.46 -11.84
N VAL A 7 -7.86 -15.14 -10.90
CA VAL A 7 -8.64 -16.14 -10.15
C VAL A 7 -9.76 -16.74 -11.00
N GLU A 8 -10.41 -15.92 -11.83
CA GLU A 8 -11.42 -16.35 -12.82
C GLU A 8 -10.86 -17.39 -13.81
N HIS A 9 -9.57 -17.28 -14.17
CA HIS A 9 -8.91 -18.28 -15.02
C HIS A 9 -8.91 -19.69 -14.41
N PHE A 10 -8.94 -19.80 -13.08
CA PHE A 10 -9.01 -21.09 -12.38
C PHE A 10 -10.46 -21.53 -12.10
N GLY A 11 -11.46 -20.89 -12.72
CA GLY A 11 -12.87 -21.27 -12.57
C GLY A 11 -13.48 -20.88 -11.22
N THR A 12 -12.86 -19.95 -10.49
CA THR A 12 -13.36 -19.48 -9.18
C THR A 12 -13.58 -17.98 -9.20
N GLU A 13 -14.47 -17.49 -8.32
CA GLU A 13 -14.77 -16.07 -8.20
C GLU A 13 -14.25 -15.50 -6.86
N VAL A 14 -13.72 -14.27 -6.91
CA VAL A 14 -13.32 -13.53 -5.72
C VAL A 14 -14.53 -12.87 -5.06
N THR A 15 -14.99 -13.43 -3.93
CA THR A 15 -16.09 -12.84 -3.14
C THR A 15 -15.72 -11.53 -2.46
N LYS A 16 -14.49 -11.43 -1.90
CA LYS A 16 -13.99 -10.22 -1.25
C LYS A 16 -12.50 -10.04 -1.52
N LEU A 17 -12.13 -8.86 -2.01
CA LEU A 17 -10.73 -8.47 -2.21
C LEU A 17 -10.41 -7.27 -1.34
N LYS A 18 -9.45 -7.43 -0.42
CA LYS A 18 -8.96 -6.35 0.44
C LYS A 18 -7.44 -6.28 0.34
N ARG A 19 -6.92 -5.12 -0.06
CA ARG A 19 -5.48 -4.82 0.02
C ARG A 19 -5.14 -4.50 1.47
N ILE A 20 -4.26 -5.28 2.08
CA ILE A 20 -3.86 -5.12 3.50
C ILE A 20 -2.54 -4.35 3.67
N GLU A 21 -1.69 -4.37 2.65
CA GLU A 21 -0.36 -3.76 2.66
C GLU A 21 0.01 -3.25 1.25
N TYR A 22 0.87 -2.24 1.19
CA TYR A 22 1.51 -1.76 -0.03
C TYR A 22 2.82 -1.03 0.28
N ALA A 23 3.92 -1.40 -0.38
CA ALA A 23 5.22 -0.72 -0.24
C ALA A 23 5.68 -0.55 1.23
N GLY A 24 5.48 -1.56 2.07
CA GLY A 24 5.79 -1.53 3.51
C GLY A 24 4.80 -0.74 4.38
N LEU A 25 3.75 -0.14 3.80
CA LEU A 25 2.65 0.48 4.54
C LEU A 25 1.53 -0.52 4.80
N ASN A 26 1.06 -0.58 6.04
CA ASN A 26 -0.09 -1.39 6.43
C ASN A 26 -1.31 -0.53 6.80
N LEU A 27 -2.48 -1.15 6.86
CA LEU A 27 -3.74 -0.50 7.26
C LEU A 27 -3.86 -0.24 8.77
N LYS A 28 -2.84 -0.52 9.59
CA LYS A 28 -2.95 -0.33 11.04
C LYS A 28 -3.10 1.17 11.35
N GLY A 29 -4.06 1.50 12.19
CA GLY A 29 -4.34 2.88 12.59
C GLY A 29 -5.18 3.70 11.59
N VAL A 30 -5.69 3.10 10.51
CA VAL A 30 -6.60 3.78 9.57
C VAL A 30 -7.93 3.05 9.51
N LYS A 31 -9.02 3.75 9.90
CA LYS A 31 -10.38 3.21 9.78
C LYS A 31 -10.83 3.20 8.32
N VAL A 32 -11.77 2.32 7.99
CA VAL A 32 -12.37 2.25 6.64
C VAL A 32 -12.97 3.62 6.28
N GLY A 33 -12.69 4.11 5.08
CA GLY A 33 -13.15 5.42 4.60
C GLY A 33 -12.38 6.63 5.16
N ARG A 34 -11.35 6.41 5.99
CA ARG A 34 -10.49 7.47 6.50
C ARG A 34 -9.09 7.40 5.88
N TRP A 35 -8.34 8.48 6.06
CA TRP A 35 -6.95 8.61 5.65
C TRP A 35 -6.13 9.18 6.80
N ARG A 36 -4.80 9.06 6.70
CA ARG A 36 -3.84 9.68 7.62
C ARG A 36 -2.63 10.17 6.84
N TYR A 37 -1.90 11.14 7.40
CA TYR A 37 -0.58 11.49 6.90
C TYR A 37 0.43 10.37 7.17
N LEU A 38 1.39 10.23 6.24
CA LEU A 38 2.53 9.36 6.41
C LEU A 38 3.54 10.02 7.35
N ARG A 39 4.19 9.21 8.18
CA ARG A 39 5.33 9.66 8.99
C ARG A 39 6.54 9.87 8.09
N GLN A 40 7.45 10.75 8.48
CA GLN A 40 8.68 11.05 7.73
C GLN A 40 9.46 9.79 7.31
N LYS A 41 9.61 8.83 8.24
CA LYS A 41 10.23 7.52 7.96
C LYS A 41 9.49 6.73 6.88
N GLU A 42 8.16 6.72 6.92
CA GLU A 42 7.32 6.00 5.94
C GLU A 42 7.48 6.62 4.55
N VAL A 43 7.58 7.94 4.46
CA VAL A 43 7.85 8.66 3.19
C VAL A 43 9.23 8.28 2.64
N ASN A 44 10.28 8.32 3.46
CA ASN A 44 11.64 8.01 3.02
C ASN A 44 11.78 6.54 2.60
N ASN A 45 11.15 5.60 3.31
CA ASN A 45 11.15 4.19 2.92
C ASN A 45 10.54 3.98 1.53
N ILE A 46 9.45 4.68 1.20
CA ILE A 46 8.82 4.56 -0.12
C ILE A 46 9.72 5.16 -1.20
N ARG A 47 10.39 6.27 -0.92
CA ARG A 47 11.33 6.90 -1.85
C ARG A 47 12.52 5.98 -2.15
N GLU A 48 13.05 5.32 -1.14
CA GLU A 48 14.15 4.36 -1.30
C GLU A 48 13.74 3.17 -2.18
N LEU A 49 12.52 2.65 -2.03
CA LEU A 49 12.00 1.54 -2.87
C LEU A 49 11.99 1.85 -4.37
N VAL A 50 11.86 3.12 -4.74
CA VAL A 50 11.88 3.60 -6.12
C VAL A 50 13.20 4.27 -6.49
N LYS A 51 14.26 4.08 -5.69
CA LYS A 51 15.62 4.64 -5.89
C LYS A 51 15.65 6.17 -5.94
N LEU A 52 14.76 6.83 -5.20
CA LEU A 52 14.78 8.27 -5.01
C LEU A 52 15.57 8.65 -3.76
N GLU A 53 16.18 9.83 -3.76
CA GLU A 53 16.88 10.37 -2.61
C GLU A 53 15.95 10.61 -1.42
N THR A 54 16.41 10.34 -0.21
CA THR A 54 15.63 10.57 1.03
C THR A 54 15.49 12.06 1.32
N LEU A 55 14.36 12.46 1.91
CA LEU A 55 14.14 13.83 2.35
C LEU A 55 14.69 14.03 3.76
N ASP A 56 15.34 15.17 3.98
CA ASP A 56 15.65 15.67 5.31
C ASP A 56 14.56 16.66 5.73
N PHE A 57 13.87 16.34 6.82
CA PHE A 57 12.75 17.11 7.35
C PHE A 57 13.15 18.05 8.50
N LYS A 58 14.45 18.09 8.86
CA LYS A 58 14.98 18.95 9.93
C LYS A 58 15.44 20.34 9.45
N LYS A 59 15.19 20.67 8.19
CA LYS A 59 15.51 21.99 7.61
C LYS A 59 14.42 23.01 7.88
#